data_AF-A0A2W0F0B3-F1
#
_entry.id   AF-A0A2W0F0B3-F1
#
_cell.length_a   1.000
_cell.length_b   1.000
_cell.length_c   1.000
_cell.angle_alpha   90.00
_cell.angle_beta   90.00
_cell.angle_gamma   90.00
#
_symmetry.space_group_name_H-M   'P 1'
#
loop_
_entity.id
_entity.type
_entity.pdbx_description
1 polymer ?
#
loop_
_entity_poly.entity_id
_entity_poly.type
_entity_poly.pdbx_seq_one_letter_code
_entity_poly.pdbx_strand_id
1 'polypeptide(L)' 'AGGLLGLLLMGLLLGLLHLAMPSLPLALQPLYLLLALLLAAVLGILAGLAPALRAARLHPVAALHSE' A
#
# COMPACT_ATOMS: atom_id res chain seq x y z
N ALA A 1 10.52 -8.24 1.91
CA ALA A 1 11.49 -7.13 1.80
C ALA A 1 10.86 -5.77 1.45
N GLY A 2 9.77 -5.70 0.67
CA GLY A 2 9.20 -4.40 0.23
C GLY A 2 8.71 -3.45 1.34
N GLY A 3 8.15 -3.98 2.43
CA GLY A 3 7.60 -3.14 3.52
C GLY A 3 8.64 -2.27 4.23
N LEU A 4 9.81 -2.82 4.56
CA LEU A 4 10.90 -2.08 5.20
C LEU A 4 11.46 -0.98 4.30
N LEU A 5 11.62 -1.27 3.00
CA LEU A 5 12.08 -0.30 2.01
C LEU A 5 11.08 0.85 1.84
N GLY A 6 9.78 0.54 1.89
CA GLY A 6 8.71 1.55 1.87
C GLY A 6 8.74 2.47 3.08
N LEU A 7 8.97 1.93 4.29
CA LEU A 7 9.09 2.72 5.51
C LEU A 7 10.29 3.67 5.48
N LEU A 8 11.44 3.19 4.98
CA LEU A 8 12.64 4.02 4.82
C LEU A 8 12.42 5.18 3.84
N LEU A 9 11.83 4.90 2.67
CA LEU A 9 11.52 5.92 1.67
C LEU A 9 10.53 6.97 2.21
N MET A 10 9.51 6.53 2.94
CA MET A 10 8.52 7.42 3.57
C MET A 10 9.19 8.39 4.56
N GLY A 11 10.07 7.88 5.44
CA GLY A 11 10.79 8.71 6.41
C GLY A 11 11.69 9.74 5.74
N LEU A 12 12.39 9.35 4.67
CA LEU A 12 13.26 10.25 3.90
C LEU A 12 12.46 11.36 3.23
N LEU A 13 11.32 11.02 2.62
CA LEU A 13 10.43 11.98 1.96
C LEU A 13 9.85 12.99 2.96
N LEU A 14 9.43 12.53 4.15
CA LEU A 14 8.89 13.38 5.21
C LEU A 14 9.95 14.35 5.77
N GLY A 15 11.18 13.88 5.97
CA GLY A 15 12.29 14.73 6.40
C GLY A 15 12.62 15.82 5.37
N LEU A 16 12.60 15.47 4.09
CA LEU A 16 12.84 16.41 3.00
C LEU A 16 11.74 17.47 2.91
N LEU A 17 10.47 17.07 3.05
CA LEU A 17 9.33 17.99 3.08
C LEU A 17 9.39 18.97 4.25
N HIS A 18 9.78 18.49 5.44
CA HIS A 18 9.93 19.34 6.63
C HIS A 18 11.01 20.41 6.43
N LEU A 19 12.12 20.05 5.77
CA LEU A 19 13.22 20.98 5.53
C LEU A 19 12.85 22.00 4.43
N ALA A 20 12.11 21.57 3.41
CA ALA A 20 11.73 22.42 2.29
C ALA A 20 10.56 23.37 2.62
N MET A 21 9.59 22.95 3.45
CA MET A 21 8.37 23.71 3.72
C MET A 21 7.90 23.58 5.19
N PRO A 22 8.59 24.21 6.15
CA PRO A 22 8.27 24.12 7.58
C PRO A 22 6.97 24.83 7.99
N SER A 23 6.45 25.74 7.18
CA SER A 23 5.29 26.58 7.50
C SER A 23 3.98 26.13 6.82
N LEU A 24 3.94 24.90 6.31
CA LEU A 24 2.78 24.40 5.56
C LEU A 24 1.61 24.16 6.53
N PRO A 25 0.50 24.94 6.43
CA PRO A 25 -0.65 24.73 7.29
C PRO A 25 -1.36 23.47 6.79
N LEU A 26 -0.99 22.32 7.34
CA LEU A 26 -1.60 21.03 7.09
C LEU A 26 -3.00 21.00 7.72
N ALA A 27 -3.94 21.70 7.08
CA ALA A 27 -5.35 21.59 7.40
C ALA A 27 -5.86 20.24 6.88
N LEU A 28 -5.76 19.22 7.74
CA LEU A 28 -6.30 17.89 7.47
C LEU A 28 -7.83 17.97 7.44
N GLN A 29 -8.38 18.19 6.25
CA GLN A 29 -9.82 18.11 6.07
C GLN A 29 -10.24 16.62 6.08
N PRO A 30 -11.17 16.22 6.96
CA PRO A 30 -11.57 14.82 7.11
C PRO A 30 -12.05 14.17 5.82
N LEU A 31 -12.66 14.95 4.93
CA LEU A 31 -13.17 14.47 3.65
C LEU A 31 -12.05 14.02 2.71
N TYR A 32 -10.95 14.78 2.61
CA TYR A 32 -9.80 14.36 1.80
C TYR A 32 -9.09 13.15 2.40
N LEU A 33 -9.05 13.04 3.73
CA LEU A 33 -8.50 11.88 4.41
C LEU A 33 -9.31 10.61 4.09
N LEU A 34 -10.63 10.70 4.13
CA LEU A 34 -11.54 9.61 3.80
C LEU A 34 -11.41 9.20 2.33
N LEU A 35 -11.35 10.16 1.41
CA LEU A 35 -11.15 9.90 -0.02
C LEU A 35 -9.80 9.22 -0.28
N ALA A 36 -8.72 9.69 0.35
CA ALA A 36 -7.40 9.08 0.23
C ALA A 36 -7.39 7.64 0.75
N LEU A 37 -8.05 7.37 1.88
CA LEU A 37 -8.17 6.03 2.45
C LEU A 37 -8.96 5.10 1.52
N LEU A 38 -10.07 5.57 0.96
CA LEU A 38 -10.92 4.80 0.06
C LEU A 38 -10.17 4.47 -1.23
N LEU A 39 -9.44 5.45 -1.77
CA LEU A 39 -8.58 5.24 -2.94
C LEU A 39 -7.46 4.23 -2.66
N ALA A 40 -6.77 4.36 -1.53
CA ALA A 40 -5.72 3.42 -1.13
C ALA A 40 -6.27 1.98 -0.95
N ALA A 41 -7.46 1.84 -0.35
CA ALA A 41 -8.12 0.55 -0.21
C ALA A 41 -8.46 -0.07 -1.57
N VAL A 42 -9.02 0.71 -2.50
CA VAL A 42 -9.30 0.23 -3.87
C VAL A 42 -8.03 -0.23 -4.56
N LEU A 43 -6.95 0.56 -4.50
CA LEU A 43 -5.67 0.20 -5.11
C LEU A 43 -5.07 -1.06 -4.48
N GLY A 44 -5.13 -1.21 -3.15
CA GLY A 44 -4.66 -2.39 -2.44
C GLY A 44 -5.45 -3.65 -2.82
N ILE A 45 -6.79 -3.53 -2.92
CA ILE A 45 -7.66 -4.62 -3.36
C ILE A 45 -7.33 -5.00 -4.80
N LEU A 46 -7.27 -4.04 -5.73
CA LEU A 46 -6.96 -4.32 -7.13
C LEU A 46 -5.60 -4.99 -7.30
N ALA A 47 -4.59 -4.53 -6.56
CA ALA A 47 -3.26 -5.13 -6.56
C ALA A 47 -3.24 -6.56 -5.97
N GLY A 48 -4.03 -6.83 -4.94
CA GLY A 48 -4.11 -8.14 -4.27
C GLY A 48 -5.07 -9.13 -4.92
N LEU A 49 -6.05 -8.67 -5.69
CA LEU A 49 -7.10 -9.51 -6.26
C LEU A 49 -6.58 -10.39 -7.40
N ALA A 50 -5.74 -9.85 -8.29
CA ALA A 50 -5.14 -10.62 -9.38
C ALA A 50 -4.28 -11.81 -8.89
N PRO A 51 -3.36 -11.67 -7.91
CA PRO A 51 -2.62 -12.81 -7.37
C PRO A 51 -3.50 -13.75 -6.55
N ALA A 52 -4.49 -13.25 -5.79
CA ALA A 52 -5.41 -14.08 -5.03
C ALA A 52 -6.26 -14.98 -5.94
N LEU A 53 -6.75 -14.44 -7.07
CA LEU A 53 -7.49 -15.22 -8.07
C LEU A 53 -6.61 -16.26 -8.76
N ARG A 54 -5.32 -15.99 -8.97
CA ARG A 54 -4.37 -17.00 -9.49
C ARG A 54 -4.15 -18.12 -8.48
N ALA A 55 -4.01 -17.80 -7.18
CA ALA A 55 -3.86 -18.79 -6.13
C ALA A 55 -5.12 -19.66 -5.97
N ALA A 56 -6.32 -19.07 -6.00
CA ALA A 56 -7.59 -19.79 -5.87
C ALA A 56 -7.88 -20.74 -7.06
N ARG A 57 -7.27 -20.50 -8.23
CA ARG A 57 -7.40 -21.35 -9.42
C ARG A 57 -6.34 -22.46 -9.49
N LEU A 58 -5.36 -22.49 -8.58
CA LEU A 58 -4.45 -23.63 -8.47
C LEU A 58 -5.24 -24.84 -7.96
N HIS A 59 -5.38 -25.84 -8.83
CA HIS A 59 -6.14 -27.05 -8.51
C HIS A 59 -5.54 -27.76 -7.28
N PRO A 60 -6.37 -28.13 -6.28
CA PRO A 60 -5.92 -28.68 -5.00
C PRO A 60 -5.19 -30.03 -5.09
N VAL A 61 -5.17 -30.66 -6.27
CA VAL A 61 -4.51 -31.96 -6.51
C VAL A 61 -3.00 -31.81 -6.77
N ALA A 62 -2.53 -30.66 -7.28
CA ALA A 62 -1.09 -30.45 -7.55
C ALA A 62 -0.28 -30.10 -6.29
N ALA A 63 -0.94 -29.68 -5.20
CA ALA A 63 -0.28 -29.31 -3.95
C ALA A 63 0.15 -30.52 -3.08
N LEU A 64 -0.31 -31.73 -3.40
CA LEU A 64 0.00 -32.97 -2.68
C LEU A 64 1.05 -33.87 -3.39
N HIS A 65 1.49 -33.52 -4.61
CA HIS A 65 2.49 -34.29 -5.36
C HIS A 65 3.87 -33.62 -5.40
N SER A 66 4.06 -32.55 -4.62
CA SER A 66 5.32 -31.85 -4.47
C SER A 66 5.87 -31.94 -3.04
N GLU A 67 5.51 -33.02 -2.33
CA GLU A 67 6.36 -33.56 -1.24
C GLU A 67 7.45 -34.45 -1.83
#